data_AF-A0A936NDG5-F1
#
_entry.id   AF-A0A936NDG5-F1
#
_cell.length_a   1.000
_cell.length_b   1.000
_cell.length_c   1.000
_cell.angle_alpha   90.00
_cell.angle_beta   90.00
_cell.angle_gamma   90.00
#
_symmetry.space_group_name_H-M   'P 1'
#
loop_
_entity.id
_entity.type
_entity.pdbx_description
1 polymer ?
#
loop_
_entity_poly.entity_id
_entity_poly.type
_entity_poly.pdbx_seq_one_letter_code
_entity_poly.pdbx_strand_id
1 'polypeptide(L)'
;MELLKVELSGVAAQAETATGSDPYDLGVLGVAVHPKQIDGLEQTVVQMMFDDDRSGFDPSLIDCPLVAEVWSSAGDLVARELFDHDAFRRRLYAEREAEGDQLHGVLVLSEGELPPPYLRLAFLPVPLAGTAGHTLSVVRSARTELIDGIEAAFAEGSLTDRQRRHLIVAIEQRHPE
;
A
#
# COMPACT_ATOMS: atom_id res chain seq x y z
N MET A 1 4.86 -12.92 -5.01
CA MET A 1 5.48 -13.57 -3.82
C MET A 1 4.97 -12.85 -2.58
N GLU A 2 4.46 -13.55 -1.57
CA GLU A 2 4.00 -12.92 -0.32
C GLU A 2 5.21 -12.47 0.52
N LEU A 3 5.16 -11.24 1.04
CA LEU A 3 6.19 -10.64 1.89
C LEU A 3 5.81 -10.66 3.36
N LEU A 4 4.54 -10.42 3.65
CA LEU A 4 4.03 -10.34 5.00
C LEU A 4 2.57 -10.74 5.02
N LYS A 5 2.16 -11.42 6.09
CA LYS A 5 0.79 -11.80 6.35
C LYS A 5 0.44 -11.51 7.81
N VAL A 6 -0.64 -10.76 8.02
CA VAL A 6 -1.06 -10.31 9.36
C VAL A 6 -2.57 -10.44 9.50
N GLU A 7 -3.02 -11.04 10.60
CA GLU A 7 -4.44 -11.06 10.95
C GLU A 7 -4.86 -9.68 11.49
N LEU A 8 -5.93 -9.13 10.93
CA LEU A 8 -6.45 -7.83 11.30
C LEU A 8 -7.46 -7.97 12.45
N SER A 9 -7.26 -7.19 13.50
CA SER A 9 -8.15 -7.15 14.67
C SER A 9 -9.32 -6.17 14.52
N GLY A 10 -9.36 -5.41 13.42
CA GLY A 10 -10.33 -4.34 13.19
C GLY A 10 -10.05 -3.03 13.93
N VAL A 11 -8.89 -2.91 14.58
CA VAL A 11 -8.43 -1.68 15.23
C VAL A 11 -7.02 -1.35 14.80
N ALA A 12 -6.58 -0.11 15.05
CA ALA A 12 -5.22 0.31 14.72
C ALA A 12 -4.21 -0.59 15.43
N ALA A 13 -3.22 -1.07 14.68
CA ALA A 13 -2.25 -2.03 15.17
C ALA A 13 -0.91 -1.90 14.42
N GLN A 14 0.15 -2.35 15.06
CA GLN A 14 1.47 -2.49 14.47
C GLN A 14 1.98 -3.90 14.75
N ALA A 15 2.58 -4.52 13.74
CA ALA A 15 3.28 -5.79 13.85
C ALA A 15 4.73 -5.58 13.43
N GLU A 16 5.63 -5.80 14.37
CA GLU A 16 7.07 -5.82 14.10
C GLU A 16 7.52 -7.23 13.74
N THR A 17 8.51 -7.28 12.86
CA THR A 17 9.02 -8.54 12.37
C THR A 17 10.17 -9.01 13.25
N ALA A 18 10.04 -10.21 13.80
CA ALA A 18 11.04 -10.76 14.71
C ALA A 18 12.34 -11.11 13.98
N THR A 19 13.48 -10.87 14.63
CA THR A 19 14.80 -11.25 14.12
C THR A 19 14.87 -12.75 13.78
N GLY A 20 15.37 -13.07 12.58
CA GLY A 20 15.51 -14.43 12.07
C GLY A 20 14.23 -15.06 11.50
N SER A 21 13.17 -14.27 11.32
CA SER A 21 11.99 -14.69 10.54
C SER A 21 12.16 -14.35 9.06
N ASP A 22 11.49 -15.10 8.18
CA ASP A 22 11.60 -14.90 6.74
C ASP A 22 11.32 -13.45 6.29
N PRO A 23 10.26 -12.76 6.76
CA PRO A 23 10.04 -11.37 6.36
C PRO A 23 11.15 -10.44 6.84
N TYR A 24 11.73 -10.70 8.02
CA TYR A 24 12.83 -9.90 8.55
C TYR A 24 14.01 -10.06 7.61
N ASP A 25 14.35 -11.29 7.25
CA ASP A 25 15.47 -11.63 6.35
C ASP A 25 15.30 -11.11 4.93
N LEU A 26 14.06 -10.85 4.49
CA LEU A 26 13.75 -10.10 3.28
C LEU A 26 13.87 -8.58 3.45
N GLY A 27 14.19 -8.09 4.65
CA GLY A 27 14.33 -6.68 5.00
C GLY A 27 13.03 -5.98 5.35
N VAL A 28 11.95 -6.71 5.67
CA VAL A 28 10.71 -6.13 6.17
C VAL A 28 10.82 -5.94 7.68
N LEU A 29 10.76 -4.71 8.18
CA LEU A 29 10.79 -4.42 9.61
C LEU A 29 9.42 -4.56 10.26
N GLY A 30 8.36 -4.28 9.51
CA GLY A 30 7.00 -4.45 10.02
C GLY A 30 5.95 -3.74 9.18
N VAL A 31 4.74 -3.82 9.69
CA VAL A 31 3.56 -3.16 9.13
C VAL A 31 2.77 -2.49 10.24
N ALA A 32 2.17 -1.34 9.93
CA ALA A 32 1.18 -0.68 10.76
C ALA A 32 -0.10 -0.45 9.95
N VAL A 33 -1.25 -0.53 10.62
CA VAL A 33 -2.57 -0.29 10.02
C VAL A 33 -3.32 0.75 10.84
N HIS A 34 -3.90 1.73 10.15
CA HIS A 34 -4.58 2.85 10.79
C HIS A 34 -5.85 3.25 10.03
N PRO A 35 -6.94 3.65 10.72
CA PRO A 35 -8.09 4.24 10.06
C PRO A 35 -7.81 5.69 9.66
N LYS A 36 -8.29 6.12 8.50
CA LYS A 36 -8.15 7.52 8.05
C LYS A 36 -9.33 7.95 7.19
N GLN A 37 -9.73 9.21 7.31
CA GLN A 37 -10.72 9.84 6.42
C GLN A 37 -10.01 10.49 5.24
N ILE A 38 -10.36 10.10 4.01
CA ILE A 38 -9.81 10.64 2.75
C ILE A 38 -10.97 10.83 1.78
N ASP A 39 -11.12 12.04 1.22
CA ASP A 39 -12.22 12.40 0.32
C ASP A 39 -13.62 12.10 0.90
N GLY A 40 -13.76 12.19 2.23
CA GLY A 40 -15.01 11.91 2.95
C GLY A 40 -15.35 10.43 3.14
N LEU A 41 -14.42 9.52 2.79
CA LEU A 41 -14.54 8.08 2.98
C LEU A 41 -13.55 7.59 4.05
N GLU A 42 -14.00 6.67 4.89
CA GLU A 42 -13.10 5.96 5.80
C GLU A 42 -12.29 4.91 5.02
N GLN A 43 -10.98 4.97 5.18
CA GLN A 43 -10.02 4.08 4.55
C GLN A 43 -9.13 3.43 5.59
N THR A 44 -8.63 2.24 5.26
CA THR A 44 -7.58 1.56 6.00
C THR A 44 -6.24 1.90 5.36
N VAL A 45 -5.42 2.65 6.09
CA VAL A 45 -4.05 2.99 5.68
C VAL A 45 -3.12 1.89 6.16
N VAL A 46 -2.37 1.31 5.23
CA VAL A 46 -1.32 0.32 5.52
C VAL A 46 0.03 0.98 5.32
N GLN A 47 0.86 0.94 6.36
CA GLN A 47 2.24 1.42 6.32
C GLN A 47 3.18 0.24 6.47
N MET A 48 4.05 0.03 5.49
CA MET A 48 5.10 -0.98 5.53
C MET A 48 6.47 -0.31 5.62
N MET A 49 7.37 -0.89 6.40
CA MET A 49 8.72 -0.38 6.59
C MET A 49 9.78 -1.42 6.23
N PHE A 50 10.78 -0.99 5.47
CA PHE A 50 11.96 -1.78 5.10
C PHE A 50 13.20 -1.35 5.91
N ASP A 51 14.15 -2.26 6.05
CA ASP A 51 15.52 -2.01 6.50
C ASP A 51 16.45 -2.07 5.29
N ASP A 52 16.60 -0.94 4.59
CA ASP A 52 17.40 -0.84 3.37
C ASP A 52 18.91 -0.77 3.63
N ASP A 53 19.31 -0.48 4.87
CA ASP A 53 20.70 -0.48 5.33
C ASP A 53 21.20 -1.89 5.74
N ARG A 54 20.31 -2.90 5.79
CA ARG A 54 20.67 -4.25 6.21
C ARG A 54 21.55 -4.97 5.19
N SER A 55 22.57 -5.69 5.68
CA SER A 55 23.37 -6.58 4.84
C SER A 55 22.52 -7.70 4.25
N GLY A 56 22.45 -7.76 2.91
CA GLY A 56 21.65 -8.77 2.20
C GLY A 56 20.22 -8.33 1.90
N PHE A 57 19.85 -7.08 2.22
CA PHE A 57 18.63 -6.49 1.68
C PHE A 57 18.63 -6.57 0.16
N ASP A 58 17.51 -7.03 -0.40
CA ASP A 58 17.28 -7.09 -1.84
C ASP A 58 16.80 -5.71 -2.32
N PRO A 59 17.65 -4.89 -2.97
CA PRO A 59 17.28 -3.52 -3.33
C PRO A 59 16.11 -3.48 -4.31
N SER A 60 15.87 -4.58 -5.04
CA SER A 60 14.73 -4.67 -5.94
C SER A 60 13.39 -4.56 -5.21
N LEU A 61 13.35 -4.78 -3.88
CA LEU A 61 12.15 -4.56 -3.07
C LEU A 61 11.70 -3.10 -3.04
N ILE A 62 12.64 -2.17 -3.13
CA ILE A 62 12.34 -0.73 -3.14
C ILE A 62 11.62 -0.37 -4.44
N ASP A 63 12.08 -0.94 -5.55
CA ASP A 63 11.58 -0.59 -6.89
C ASP A 63 10.46 -1.52 -7.37
N CYS A 64 10.24 -2.65 -6.69
CA CYS A 64 9.19 -3.58 -7.08
C CYS A 64 7.79 -3.03 -6.75
N PRO A 65 6.79 -3.30 -7.61
CA PRO A 65 5.42 -3.02 -7.26
C PRO A 65 4.96 -3.92 -6.11
N LEU A 66 4.43 -3.29 -5.05
CA LEU A 66 3.87 -3.98 -3.90
C LEU A 66 2.38 -3.72 -3.81
N VAL A 67 1.62 -4.74 -3.44
CA VAL A 67 0.17 -4.65 -3.31
C VAL A 67 -0.21 -5.07 -1.90
N ALA A 68 -1.07 -4.28 -1.25
CA ALA A 68 -1.79 -4.67 -0.05
C ALA A 68 -3.10 -5.34 -0.45
N GLU A 69 -3.36 -6.52 0.11
CA GLU A 69 -4.58 -7.27 -0.13
C GLU A 69 -5.24 -7.62 1.21
N VAL A 70 -6.53 -7.35 1.33
CA VAL A 70 -7.35 -7.79 2.47
C VAL A 70 -8.21 -8.94 2.01
N TRP A 71 -8.04 -10.08 2.67
CA TRP A 71 -8.76 -11.32 2.39
C TRP A 71 -9.71 -11.63 3.55
N SER A 72 -10.96 -11.96 3.24
CA SER A 72 -11.91 -12.44 4.23
C SER A 72 -11.47 -13.79 4.80
N SER A 73 -12.00 -14.17 5.97
CA SER A 73 -11.78 -15.52 6.53
C SER A 73 -12.33 -16.64 5.65
N ALA A 74 -13.27 -16.33 4.74
CA ALA A 74 -13.78 -17.24 3.73
C ALA A 74 -12.85 -17.38 2.51
N GLY A 75 -11.81 -16.54 2.39
CA GLY A 75 -10.86 -16.55 1.29
C GLY A 75 -11.23 -15.64 0.12
N ASP A 76 -12.17 -14.71 0.30
CA ASP A 76 -12.55 -13.74 -0.72
C ASP A 76 -11.67 -12.49 -0.64
N LEU A 77 -11.26 -11.95 -1.79
CA LEU A 77 -10.54 -10.67 -1.85
C LEU A 77 -11.51 -9.52 -1.58
N VAL A 78 -11.33 -8.84 -0.45
CA VAL A 78 -12.18 -7.74 0.01
C VAL A 78 -11.70 -6.39 -0.51
N ALA A 79 -10.38 -6.17 -0.47
CA ALA A 79 -9.76 -4.95 -0.96
C ALA A 79 -8.37 -5.24 -1.48
N ARG A 80 -7.96 -4.51 -2.51
CA ARG A 80 -6.64 -4.61 -3.11
C ARG A 80 -6.19 -3.22 -3.51
N GLU A 81 -5.01 -2.81 -3.05
CA GLU A 81 -4.46 -1.50 -3.37
C GLU A 81 -2.95 -1.56 -3.58
N LEU A 82 -2.45 -0.80 -4.55
CA LEU A 82 -1.02 -0.67 -4.79
C LEU A 82 -0.39 0.22 -3.70
N PHE A 83 0.77 -0.16 -3.21
CA PHE A 83 1.61 0.76 -2.45
C PHE A 83 2.16 1.83 -3.40
N ASP A 84 1.68 3.08 -3.27
CA ASP A 84 2.05 4.18 -4.16
C ASP A 84 2.54 5.40 -3.36
N HIS A 85 3.86 5.50 -3.28
CA HIS A 85 4.56 6.57 -2.58
C HIS A 85 4.40 7.93 -3.28
N ASP A 86 4.39 7.97 -4.62
CA ASP A 86 4.45 9.20 -5.40
C ASP A 86 3.09 9.83 -5.69
N ALA A 87 2.02 9.04 -5.83
CA ALA A 87 0.67 9.61 -5.89
C ALA A 87 0.25 10.18 -4.54
N PHE A 88 0.61 9.50 -3.44
CA PHE A 88 0.43 10.04 -2.10
C PHE A 88 1.21 11.35 -1.92
N ARG A 89 2.50 11.39 -2.29
CA ARG A 89 3.31 12.61 -2.27
C ARG A 89 2.65 13.76 -3.04
N ARG A 90 2.19 13.50 -4.27
CA ARG A 90 1.54 14.53 -5.10
C ARG A 90 0.23 15.04 -4.51
N ARG A 91 -0.64 14.15 -4.01
CA ARG A 91 -1.90 14.54 -3.35
C ARG A 91 -1.64 15.31 -2.06
N LEU A 92 -0.67 14.88 -1.27
CA LEU A 92 -0.26 15.55 -0.05
C LEU A 92 0.33 16.95 -0.31
N TYR A 93 1.15 17.10 -1.35
CA TYR A 93 1.65 18.42 -1.77
C TYR A 93 0.49 19.36 -2.16
N ALA A 94 -0.43 18.87 -2.99
CA ALA A 94 -1.60 19.65 -3.40
C ALA A 94 -2.50 20.05 -2.22
N GLU A 95 -2.66 19.16 -1.24
CA GLU A 95 -3.44 19.45 -0.04
C GLU A 95 -2.76 20.48 0.88
N ARG A 96 -1.44 20.40 1.06
CA ARG A 96 -0.67 21.40 1.80
C ARG A 96 -0.76 22.78 1.16
N GLU A 97 -0.68 22.86 -0.16
CA GLU A 97 -0.87 24.11 -0.90
C GLU A 97 -2.29 24.67 -0.76
N ALA A 98 -3.29 23.80 -0.55
CA ALA A 98 -4.69 24.17 -0.38
C ALA A 98 -5.11 24.39 1.09
N GLU A 99 -4.17 24.38 2.05
CA GLU A 99 -4.44 24.42 3.51
C GLU A 99 -5.42 23.33 3.99
N GLY A 100 -5.45 22.18 3.31
CA GLY A 100 -6.27 21.03 3.69
C GLY A 100 -5.66 20.18 4.81
N ASP A 101 -6.51 19.44 5.52
CA ASP A 101 -6.17 18.61 6.68
C ASP A 101 -6.52 17.11 6.53
N GLN A 102 -7.06 16.71 5.38
CA GLN A 102 -7.51 15.36 5.09
C GLN A 102 -6.37 14.32 5.20
N LEU A 103 -5.20 14.55 4.60
CA LEU A 103 -4.03 13.67 4.65
C LEU A 103 -3.08 13.97 5.82
N HIS A 104 -3.26 15.09 6.55
CA HIS A 104 -2.42 15.52 7.69
C HIS A 104 -2.33 14.50 8.86
N GLY A 105 -3.15 13.45 8.86
CA GLY A 105 -3.12 12.37 9.85
C GLY A 105 -2.31 11.12 9.45
N VAL A 106 -2.01 10.95 8.15
CA VAL A 106 -1.18 9.82 7.67
C VAL A 106 0.30 10.05 8.00
N LEU A 107 0.69 11.33 8.11
CA LEU A 107 2.03 11.80 8.46
C LEU A 107 2.30 11.93 9.96
N VAL A 108 1.36 11.54 10.83
CA VAL A 108 1.53 11.72 12.29
C VAL A 108 2.67 10.86 12.84
N LEU A 109 3.20 9.90 12.05
CA LEU A 109 4.41 9.15 12.39
C LEU A 109 5.72 9.75 11.82
N SER A 110 5.66 10.81 11.01
CA SER A 110 6.84 11.44 10.36
C SER A 110 6.94 12.97 10.54
N GLU A 111 6.24 13.54 11.52
CA GLU A 111 6.29 14.98 11.87
C GLU A 111 6.12 15.96 10.69
N GLY A 112 5.40 15.55 9.64
CA GLY A 112 5.20 16.39 8.46
C GLY A 112 6.30 16.33 7.40
N GLU A 113 7.24 15.39 7.49
CA GLU A 113 8.15 15.09 6.39
C GLU A 113 7.58 13.97 5.50
N LEU A 114 7.90 14.02 4.20
CA LEU A 114 7.53 12.94 3.29
C LEU A 114 8.11 11.63 3.81
N PRO A 115 7.34 10.52 3.75
CA PRO A 115 7.89 9.25 4.18
C PRO A 115 9.15 8.93 3.37
N PRO A 116 10.21 8.45 4.03
CA PRO A 116 11.45 8.07 3.37
C PRO A 116 11.25 6.87 2.42
N PRO A 117 12.18 6.60 1.49
CA PRO A 117 12.05 5.55 0.47
C PRO A 117 11.90 4.13 1.01
N TYR A 118 12.28 3.85 2.26
CA TYR A 118 12.05 2.56 2.91
C TYR A 118 10.65 2.43 3.52
N LEU A 119 9.82 3.47 3.45
CA LEU A 119 8.43 3.46 3.92
C LEU A 119 7.47 3.45 2.74
N ARG A 120 6.51 2.53 2.76
CA ARG A 120 5.48 2.36 1.72
C ARG A 120 4.10 2.51 2.33
N LEU A 121 3.20 3.22 1.64
CA LEU A 121 1.82 3.43 2.05
C LEU A 121 0.83 2.89 1.00
N ALA A 122 -0.22 2.21 1.46
CA ALA A 122 -1.38 1.82 0.67
C ALA A 122 -2.67 2.29 1.35
N PHE A 123 -3.69 2.58 0.54
CA PHE A 123 -4.93 3.24 0.95
C PHE A 123 -6.12 2.38 0.57
N LEU A 124 -6.44 1.38 1.40
CA LEU A 124 -7.49 0.44 1.09
C LEU A 124 -8.86 1.09 1.31
N PRO A 125 -9.78 1.03 0.32
CA PRO A 125 -11.10 1.67 0.39
C PRO A 125 -12.09 0.85 1.25
N VAL A 126 -11.65 0.41 2.42
CA VAL A 126 -12.44 -0.34 3.39
C VAL A 126 -12.24 0.21 4.81
N PRO A 127 -13.30 0.37 5.61
CA PRO A 127 -13.22 0.71 7.02
C PRO A 127 -12.41 -0.30 7.83
N LEU A 128 -11.44 0.16 8.64
CA LEU A 128 -10.60 -0.73 9.45
C LEU A 128 -11.45 -1.60 10.39
N ALA A 129 -12.47 -1.01 11.02
CA ALA A 129 -13.41 -1.73 11.88
C ALA A 129 -14.10 -2.92 11.18
N GLY A 130 -14.30 -2.82 9.85
CA GLY A 130 -14.89 -3.87 9.04
C GLY A 130 -13.92 -5.00 8.64
N THR A 131 -12.67 -4.94 9.09
CA THR A 131 -11.63 -5.93 8.74
C THR A 131 -11.29 -6.91 9.87
N ALA A 132 -12.01 -6.88 10.98
CA ALA A 132 -11.77 -7.82 12.08
C ALA A 132 -11.90 -9.29 11.63
N GLY A 133 -10.87 -10.10 11.88
CA GLY A 133 -10.78 -11.49 11.46
C GLY A 133 -10.45 -11.69 9.97
N HIS A 134 -10.17 -10.61 9.23
CA HIS A 134 -9.60 -10.68 7.89
C HIS A 134 -8.08 -10.78 7.95
N THR A 135 -7.46 -11.17 6.85
CA THR A 135 -6.01 -11.20 6.71
C THR A 135 -5.55 -10.10 5.77
N LEU A 136 -4.60 -9.28 6.22
CA LEU A 136 -3.79 -8.44 5.36
C LEU A 136 -2.61 -9.28 4.82
N SER A 137 -2.48 -9.36 3.51
CA SER A 137 -1.29 -9.88 2.83
C SER A 137 -0.62 -8.75 2.05
N VAL A 138 0.69 -8.61 2.20
CA VAL A 138 1.51 -7.75 1.33
C VAL A 138 2.26 -8.63 0.36
N VAL A 139 2.05 -8.40 -0.93
CA VAL A 139 2.61 -9.24 -1.98
C VAL A 139 3.45 -8.41 -2.95
N ARG A 140 4.60 -8.96 -3.37
CA ARG A 140 5.29 -8.52 -4.59
C ARG A 140 4.41 -8.85 -5.78
N SER A 141 4.22 -7.88 -6.64
CA SER A 141 3.56 -8.02 -7.93
C SER A 141 4.53 -7.68 -9.07
N ALA A 142 4.21 -8.12 -10.29
CA ALA A 142 4.93 -7.73 -11.48
C ALA A 142 4.21 -6.58 -12.20
N ARG A 143 4.98 -5.75 -12.93
CA ARG A 143 4.41 -4.71 -13.79
C ARG A 143 3.31 -5.26 -14.71
N THR A 144 3.56 -6.42 -15.32
CA THR A 144 2.60 -7.08 -16.22
C THR A 144 1.30 -7.45 -15.51
N GLU A 145 1.37 -7.97 -14.29
CA GLU A 145 0.18 -8.33 -13.49
C GLU A 145 -0.67 -7.10 -13.15
N LEU A 146 -0.04 -5.96 -12.88
CA LEU A 146 -0.75 -4.71 -12.62
C LEU A 146 -1.44 -4.18 -13.89
N ILE A 147 -0.75 -4.25 -15.03
CA ILE A 147 -1.33 -3.87 -16.33
C ILE A 147 -2.50 -4.80 -16.67
N ASP A 148 -2.34 -6.12 -16.51
CA ASP A 148 -3.39 -7.10 -16.76
C ASP A 148 -4.62 -6.84 -15.87
N GLY A 149 -4.42 -6.46 -14.61
CA GLY A 149 -5.50 -6.07 -13.70
C GLY A 149 -6.27 -4.83 -14.18
N ILE A 150 -5.58 -3.82 -14.72
CA ILE A 150 -6.22 -2.63 -15.31
C ILE A 150 -6.98 -2.99 -16.58
N GLU A 151 -6.40 -3.82 -17.43
CA GLU A 151 -7.04 -4.30 -18.66
C GLU A 151 -8.32 -5.08 -18.35
N ALA A 152 -8.30 -5.95 -17.33
CA ALA A 152 -9.47 -6.67 -16.85
C ALA A 152 -10.56 -5.73 -16.33
N ALA A 153 -10.21 -4.79 -15.44
CA ALA A 153 -11.15 -3.80 -14.91
C ALA A 153 -11.77 -2.91 -15.99
N PHE A 154 -11.00 -2.60 -17.06
CA PHE A 154 -11.53 -1.91 -18.23
C PHE A 154 -12.50 -2.79 -19.04
N ALA A 155 -12.16 -4.06 -19.27
CA ALA A 155 -13.01 -5.00 -19.98
C ALA A 155 -14.36 -5.23 -19.26
N GLU A 156 -14.36 -5.17 -17.92
CA GLU A 156 -15.54 -5.25 -17.07
C GLU A 156 -16.37 -3.95 -17.01
N GLY A 157 -15.86 -2.85 -17.60
CA GLY A 157 -16.53 -1.55 -17.61
C GLY A 157 -16.35 -0.72 -16.33
N SER A 158 -15.50 -1.17 -15.40
CA SER A 158 -15.20 -0.47 -14.14
C SER A 158 -14.30 0.75 -14.34
N LEU A 159 -13.62 0.85 -15.49
CA LEU A 159 -12.76 1.97 -15.86
C LEU A 159 -13.17 2.57 -17.20
N THR A 160 -13.03 3.89 -17.32
CA THR A 160 -13.05 4.56 -18.62
C THR A 160 -11.73 4.35 -19.37
N ASP A 161 -11.73 4.46 -20.70
CA ASP A 161 -10.51 4.35 -21.51
C ASP A 161 -9.44 5.39 -21.11
N ARG A 162 -9.87 6.59 -20.67
CA ARG A 162 -8.96 7.61 -20.14
C ARG A 162 -8.28 7.16 -18.84
N GLN A 163 -9.06 6.60 -17.91
CA GLN A 163 -8.52 6.08 -16.64
C GLN A 163 -7.56 4.92 -16.90
N ARG A 164 -7.93 3.96 -17.75
CA ARG A 164 -7.06 2.86 -18.18
C ARG A 164 -5.71 3.38 -18.70
N ARG A 165 -5.71 4.27 -19.69
CA ARG A 165 -4.49 4.81 -20.29
C ARG A 165 -3.62 5.55 -19.29
N HIS A 166 -4.22 6.37 -18.42
CA HIS A 166 -3.48 7.07 -17.37
C HIS A 166 -2.84 6.11 -16.36
N LEU A 167 -3.56 5.07 -15.93
CA LEU A 167 -3.06 4.10 -14.96
C LEU A 167 -1.91 3.26 -15.53
N ILE A 168 -2.03 2.80 -16.78
CA ILE A 168 -0.95 2.04 -17.46
C ILE A 168 0.30 2.90 -17.58
N VAL A 169 0.19 4.12 -18.13
CA VAL A 169 1.35 5.03 -18.26
C VAL A 169 1.99 5.32 -16.91
N ALA A 170 1.19 5.50 -15.86
CA ALA A 170 1.71 5.71 -14.51
C ALA A 170 2.51 4.50 -14.00
N ILE A 171 2.02 3.27 -14.21
CA ILE A 171 2.75 2.04 -13.85
C ILE A 171 4.05 1.91 -14.63
N GLU A 172 4.02 2.14 -15.95
CA GLU A 172 5.19 2.01 -16.82
C GLU A 172 6.29 3.02 -16.48
N GLN A 173 5.92 4.25 -16.14
CA GLN A 173 6.87 5.28 -15.73
C GLN A 173 7.52 4.99 -14.37
N ARG A 174 6.81 4.27 -13.49
CA ARG A 174 7.28 3.99 -12.12
C ARG A 174 8.08 2.70 -12.02
N HIS A 175 7.75 1.72 -12.85
CA HIS A 175 8.41 0.42 -12.87
C HIS A 175 8.93 0.16 -14.29
N PRO A 176 10.03 0.82 -14.70
CA PRO A 176 10.63 0.59 -16.01
C PRO A 176 11.17 -0.85 -16.14
N GLU A 177 11.29 -1.35 -17.37
CA GLU A 177 11.90 -2.65 -17.68
C GLU A 177 13.41 -2.70 -17.40
#